data_AF-A0A812IEE7-F1
#
_entry.id   AF-A0A812IEE7-F1
#
_cell.length_a   1.000
_cell.length_b   1.000
_cell.length_c   1.000
_cell.angle_alpha   90.00
_cell.angle_beta   90.00
_cell.angle_gamma   90.00
#
_symmetry.space_group_name_H-M   'P 1'
#
loop_
_entity.id
_entity.type
_entity.pdbx_description
1 polymer ?
#
loop_
_entity_poly.entity_id
_entity_poly.type
_entity_poly.pdbx_seq_one_letter_code
_entity_poly.pdbx_strand_id
1 'polypeptide(L)'
;MKDSRATAPCGVLEAAESLSKQYAKHGIEGVRRGHSLILGDASLMLQAGIGYVRAHSAFRPEDEVFIQSHSGDVLGHMNQDGMTLIDKETGLVHANNVFAACPPQGSGLGGSRRAAAEYFAERGCVVLMISADSGGEVLKFEPGKMSCI
;
A
#
# COMPACT_ATOMS: atom_id res chain seq x y z
N MET A 1 5.23 -13.94 -36.35
CA MET A 1 4.89 -14.59 -35.05
C MET A 1 5.57 -13.81 -33.94
N LYS A 2 4.88 -12.81 -33.36
CA LYS A 2 5.25 -12.24 -32.06
C LYS A 2 4.14 -12.67 -31.13
N ASP A 3 4.37 -13.79 -30.45
CA ASP A 3 3.47 -14.31 -29.42
C ASP A 3 3.72 -13.44 -28.17
N SER A 4 3.20 -12.20 -28.18
CA SER A 4 3.20 -11.32 -27.02
C SER A 4 2.03 -11.72 -26.11
N ARG A 5 2.14 -12.90 -25.49
CA ARG A 5 1.30 -13.21 -24.34
C ARG A 5 1.85 -12.37 -23.20
N ALA A 6 1.20 -11.25 -22.93
CA ALA A 6 1.28 -10.59 -21.64
C ALA A 6 0.95 -11.67 -20.59
N THR A 7 1.97 -12.17 -19.92
CA THR A 7 1.80 -12.94 -18.69
C THR A 7 1.07 -12.03 -17.73
N ALA A 8 -0.16 -12.38 -17.36
CA ALA A 8 -0.85 -11.73 -16.24
C ALA A 8 0.14 -11.67 -15.06
N PRO A 9 0.30 -10.53 -14.35
CA PRO A 9 1.27 -10.43 -13.28
C PRO A 9 0.79 -11.23 -12.07
N CYS A 10 0.97 -12.55 -12.09
CA CYS A 10 0.62 -13.37 -10.94
C CYS A 10 1.52 -12.97 -9.77
N GLY A 11 0.92 -12.68 -8.61
CA GLY A 11 1.66 -12.45 -7.37
C GLY A 11 1.80 -11.00 -6.89
N VAL A 12 1.04 -10.01 -7.40
CA VAL A 12 1.08 -8.62 -6.86
C VAL A 12 0.81 -8.61 -5.35
N LEU A 13 -0.28 -9.24 -4.93
CA LEU A 13 -0.65 -9.34 -3.52
C LEU A 13 0.42 -10.08 -2.71
N GLU A 14 0.94 -11.19 -3.24
CA GLU A 14 1.99 -11.97 -2.58
C GLU A 14 3.29 -11.16 -2.41
N ALA A 15 3.69 -10.41 -3.43
CA ALA A 15 4.85 -9.51 -3.38
C ALA A 15 4.64 -8.41 -2.33
N ALA A 16 3.44 -7.80 -2.29
CA ALA A 16 3.10 -6.78 -1.31
C ALA A 16 3.05 -7.35 0.13
N GLU A 17 2.50 -8.55 0.33
CA GLU A 17 2.49 -9.25 1.62
C GLU A 17 3.91 -9.62 2.06
N SER A 18 4.73 -10.13 1.15
CA SER A 18 6.14 -10.45 1.40
C SER A 18 6.94 -9.20 1.81
N LEU A 19 6.81 -8.10 1.06
CA LEU A 19 7.45 -6.82 1.40
C LEU A 19 6.96 -6.29 2.75
N SER A 20 5.66 -6.35 3.01
CA SER A 20 5.08 -5.90 4.27
C SER A 20 5.64 -6.68 5.45
N LYS A 21 5.76 -8.01 5.32
CA LYS A 21 6.36 -8.90 6.33
C LYS A 21 7.86 -8.64 6.51
N GLN A 22 8.58 -8.38 5.42
CA GLN A 22 9.99 -8.01 5.46
C GLN A 22 10.19 -6.70 6.24
N TYR A 23 9.46 -5.64 5.89
CA TYR A 23 9.53 -4.35 6.58
C TYR A 23 9.07 -4.46 8.04
N ALA A 24 7.99 -5.19 8.30
CA ALA A 24 7.55 -5.52 9.65
C ALA A 24 8.64 -6.18 10.49
N LYS A 25 9.39 -7.14 9.93
CA LYS A 25 10.43 -7.87 10.67
C LYS A 25 11.72 -7.08 10.85
N HIS A 26 12.14 -6.33 9.85
CA HIS A 26 13.48 -5.75 9.78
C HIS A 26 13.52 -4.22 9.88
N GLY A 27 12.43 -3.56 9.52
CA GLY A 27 12.43 -2.12 9.28
C GLY A 27 13.41 -1.71 8.18
N ILE A 28 13.70 -0.41 8.13
CA ILE A 28 14.79 0.15 7.33
C ILE A 28 15.87 0.56 8.32
N GLU A 29 17.07 -0.02 8.19
CA GLU A 29 18.18 0.22 9.12
C GLU A 29 17.79 -0.06 10.60
N GLY A 30 16.91 -1.04 10.82
CA GLY A 30 16.38 -1.40 12.15
C GLY A 30 15.26 -0.49 12.67
N VAL A 31 14.86 0.54 11.92
CA VAL A 31 13.81 1.49 12.30
C VAL A 31 12.50 1.15 11.59
N ARG A 32 11.40 1.09 12.37
CA ARG A 32 10.03 0.90 11.89
C ARG A 32 9.16 2.08 12.34
N ARG A 33 8.58 2.81 11.40
CA ARG A 33 7.65 3.94 11.66
C ARG A 33 6.19 3.62 11.32
N GLY A 34 5.95 2.41 10.84
CA GLY A 34 4.65 1.94 10.37
C GLY A 34 4.31 2.55 9.01
N HIS A 35 3.70 1.75 8.15
CA HIS A 35 3.40 2.12 6.78
C HIS A 35 2.14 1.40 6.30
N SER A 36 1.57 1.84 5.19
CA SER A 36 0.55 1.04 4.50
C SER A 36 0.82 0.95 3.01
N LEU A 37 0.57 -0.24 2.45
CA LEU A 37 0.49 -0.46 1.01
C LEU A 37 -0.99 -0.58 0.62
N ILE A 38 -1.43 0.23 -0.34
CA ILE A 38 -2.77 0.21 -0.91
C ILE A 38 -2.68 -0.49 -2.26
N LEU A 39 -3.39 -1.60 -2.41
CA LEU A 39 -3.57 -2.34 -3.66
C LEU A 39 -4.97 -2.02 -4.19
N GLY A 40 -5.06 -1.20 -5.24
CA GLY A 40 -6.34 -0.77 -5.80
C GLY A 40 -6.21 -0.25 -7.22
N ASP A 41 -7.32 0.20 -7.81
CA ASP A 41 -7.32 0.92 -9.08
C ASP A 41 -6.80 2.35 -8.84
N ALA A 42 -5.64 2.67 -9.39
CA ALA A 42 -5.01 3.96 -9.15
C ALA A 42 -5.77 5.14 -9.76
N SER A 43 -6.47 4.93 -10.88
CA SER A 43 -7.31 5.95 -11.51
C SER A 43 -8.50 6.26 -10.61
N LEU A 44 -9.16 5.22 -10.09
CA LEU A 44 -10.25 5.39 -9.13
C LEU A 44 -9.76 6.07 -7.84
N MET A 45 -8.59 5.69 -7.33
CA MET A 45 -8.05 6.25 -6.09
C MET A 45 -7.72 7.74 -6.20
N LEU A 46 -7.00 8.16 -7.23
CA LEU A 46 -6.49 9.53 -7.34
C LEU A 46 -7.45 10.46 -8.09
N GLN A 47 -8.08 10.01 -9.18
CA GLN A 47 -8.93 10.87 -9.99
C GLN A 47 -10.33 11.05 -9.39
N ALA A 48 -10.88 10.00 -8.76
CA ALA A 48 -12.18 10.11 -8.09
C ALA A 48 -12.09 10.75 -6.69
N GLY A 49 -10.90 11.17 -6.25
CA GLY A 49 -10.70 11.87 -4.98
C GLY A 49 -10.88 11.01 -3.73
N ILE A 50 -10.68 9.70 -3.85
CA ILE A 50 -10.72 8.78 -2.70
C ILE A 50 -9.46 8.98 -1.85
N GLY A 51 -8.30 9.00 -2.50
CA GLY A 51 -7.03 9.39 -1.90
C GLY A 51 -6.47 10.64 -2.54
N TYR A 52 -5.51 11.27 -1.88
CA TYR A 52 -4.72 12.35 -2.46
C TYR A 52 -3.25 12.18 -2.08
N VAL A 53 -2.36 12.61 -2.97
CA VAL A 53 -0.93 12.71 -2.67
C VAL A 53 -0.70 14.01 -1.93
N ARG A 54 -0.13 13.94 -0.74
CA ARG A 54 0.31 15.13 0.01
C ARG A 54 1.80 15.34 -0.26
N ALA A 55 2.18 16.58 -0.57
CA ALA A 55 3.55 16.93 -0.93
C ALA A 55 4.05 16.15 -2.17
N HIS A 56 5.32 15.77 -2.20
CA HIS A 56 5.96 15.15 -3.34
C HIS A 56 5.84 13.62 -3.29
N SER A 57 5.39 12.99 -4.37
CA SER A 57 5.56 11.54 -4.58
C SER A 57 6.91 11.29 -5.26
N ALA A 58 7.69 10.37 -4.70
CA ALA A 58 8.93 9.87 -5.29
C ALA A 58 8.68 8.84 -6.40
N PHE A 59 7.47 8.29 -6.47
CA PHE A 59 7.06 7.39 -7.55
C PHE A 59 6.18 8.11 -8.56
N ARG A 60 6.40 7.80 -9.83
CA ARG A 60 5.52 8.15 -10.93
C ARG A 60 5.28 6.94 -11.85
N PRO A 61 4.11 6.82 -12.47
CA PRO A 61 3.83 5.70 -13.38
C PRO A 61 4.85 5.54 -14.51
N GLU A 62 5.38 6.65 -15.02
CA GLU A 62 6.42 6.69 -16.06
C GLU A 62 7.77 6.12 -15.63
N ASP A 63 8.03 5.93 -14.34
CA ASP A 63 9.25 5.31 -13.83
C ASP A 63 9.20 3.77 -13.88
N GLU A 64 8.03 3.19 -14.24
CA GLU A 64 7.82 1.76 -14.41
C GLU A 64 8.28 0.90 -13.20
N VAL A 65 8.10 1.42 -11.98
CA VAL A 65 8.42 0.72 -10.73
C VAL A 65 7.31 -0.29 -10.43
N PHE A 66 7.64 -1.58 -10.47
CA PHE A 66 6.71 -2.67 -10.14
C PHE A 66 7.06 -3.33 -8.80
N ILE A 67 6.08 -3.56 -7.94
CA ILE A 67 6.28 -4.13 -6.59
C ILE A 67 6.98 -5.50 -6.62
N GLN A 68 6.78 -6.29 -7.68
CA GLN A 68 7.35 -7.63 -7.81
C GLN A 68 8.86 -7.63 -8.09
N SER A 69 9.37 -6.61 -8.79
CA SER A 69 10.76 -6.52 -9.23
C SER A 69 11.56 -5.40 -8.55
N HIS A 70 10.88 -4.39 -8.01
CA HIS A 70 11.48 -3.18 -7.43
C HIS A 70 11.04 -2.98 -5.97
N SER A 71 10.78 -4.07 -5.25
CA SER A 71 10.36 -4.02 -3.85
C SER A 71 11.33 -3.27 -2.94
N GLY A 72 12.63 -3.25 -3.28
CA GLY A 72 13.66 -2.48 -2.58
C GLY A 72 13.46 -0.96 -2.66
N ASP A 73 13.00 -0.45 -3.80
CA ASP A 73 12.73 0.98 -3.98
C ASP A 73 11.52 1.40 -3.14
N VAL A 74 10.47 0.56 -3.14
CA VAL A 74 9.30 0.75 -2.28
C VAL A 74 9.69 0.67 -0.80
N LEU A 75 10.50 -0.33 -0.42
CA LEU A 75 10.99 -0.52 0.94
C LEU A 75 11.69 0.74 1.46
N GLY A 76 12.56 1.36 0.65
CA GLY A 76 13.31 2.55 1.02
C GLY A 76 12.45 3.77 1.39
N HIS A 77 11.14 3.73 1.10
CA HIS A 77 10.20 4.83 1.41
C HIS A 77 9.18 4.48 2.49
N MET A 78 9.18 3.25 3.03
CA MET A 78 8.19 2.82 4.04
C MET A 78 8.38 3.44 5.44
N ASN A 79 9.45 4.21 5.68
CA ASN A 79 9.57 5.04 6.90
C ASN A 79 9.03 6.47 6.72
N GLN A 80 8.53 6.82 5.54
CA GLN A 80 7.89 8.10 5.28
C GLN A 80 6.42 8.05 5.72
N ASP A 81 5.83 9.23 5.94
CA ASP A 81 4.41 9.33 6.27
C ASP A 81 3.51 8.95 5.07
N GLY A 82 2.23 8.73 5.35
CA GLY A 82 1.25 8.37 4.33
C GLY A 82 1.31 6.90 3.94
N MET A 83 0.92 6.62 2.70
CA MET A 83 0.77 5.27 2.15
C MET A 83 1.34 5.19 0.74
N THR A 84 1.64 3.97 0.29
CA THR A 84 2.05 3.71 -1.10
C THR A 84 0.87 3.11 -1.87
N LEU A 85 0.49 3.73 -2.99
CA LEU A 85 -0.52 3.23 -3.92
C LEU A 85 0.11 2.39 -5.01
N ILE A 86 -0.40 1.17 -5.15
CA ILE A 86 0.05 0.16 -6.09
C ILE A 86 -1.18 -0.30 -6.86
N ASP A 87 -1.07 -0.34 -8.19
CA ASP A 87 -2.10 -0.90 -9.03
C ASP A 87 -2.22 -2.40 -8.76
N LYS A 88 -3.42 -2.84 -8.37
CA LYS A 88 -3.66 -4.21 -7.90
C LYS A 88 -3.43 -5.26 -9.00
N GLU A 89 -3.69 -4.92 -10.25
CA GLU A 89 -3.68 -5.87 -11.37
C GLU A 89 -2.28 -5.98 -11.99
N THR A 90 -1.56 -4.86 -12.06
CA THR A 90 -0.24 -4.78 -12.70
C THR A 90 0.92 -4.86 -11.72
N GLY A 91 0.72 -4.38 -10.49
CA GLY A 91 1.77 -4.16 -9.51
C GLY A 91 2.56 -2.88 -9.71
N LEU A 92 2.15 -2.02 -10.66
CA LEU A 92 2.77 -0.71 -10.88
C LEU A 92 2.58 0.19 -9.65
N VAL A 93 3.66 0.80 -9.19
CA VAL A 93 3.66 1.72 -8.05
C VAL A 93 3.36 3.12 -8.56
N HIS A 94 2.18 3.65 -8.22
CA HIS A 94 1.73 4.95 -8.74
C HIS A 94 2.21 6.12 -7.92
N ALA A 95 2.22 5.98 -6.59
CA ALA A 95 2.56 7.07 -5.70
C ALA A 95 2.93 6.59 -4.29
N ASN A 96 3.75 7.37 -3.59
CA ASN A 96 3.81 7.37 -2.12
C ASN A 96 3.22 8.68 -1.56
N ASN A 97 3.24 8.83 -0.23
CA ASN A 97 2.61 9.96 0.46
C ASN A 97 1.12 10.11 0.15
N VAL A 98 0.42 8.98 -0.05
CA VAL A 98 -1.03 8.93 -0.27
C VAL A 98 -1.76 8.98 1.07
N PHE A 99 -2.78 9.83 1.16
CA PHE A 99 -3.64 10.00 2.34
C PHE A 99 -5.10 9.79 1.96
N ALA A 100 -5.89 9.24 2.89
CA ALA A 100 -7.35 9.14 2.72
C ALA A 100 -7.98 10.54 2.74
N ALA A 101 -8.88 10.81 1.80
CA ALA A 101 -9.55 12.12 1.69
C ALA A 101 -10.52 12.38 2.85
N CYS A 102 -11.29 11.36 3.25
CA CYS A 102 -12.29 11.49 4.31
C CYS A 102 -12.38 10.18 5.12
N PRO A 103 -11.32 9.79 5.86
CA PRO A 103 -11.37 8.57 6.67
C PRO A 103 -12.48 8.69 7.73
N PRO A 104 -13.13 7.58 8.10
CA PRO A 104 -14.16 7.59 9.13
C PRO A 104 -13.58 8.16 10.43
N GLN A 105 -14.28 9.13 11.01
CA GLN A 105 -13.92 9.71 12.29
C GLN A 105 -14.51 8.85 13.41
N GLY A 106 -13.65 8.28 14.27
CA GLY A 106 -14.08 7.83 15.60
C GLY A 106 -14.62 6.40 15.75
N SER A 107 -13.99 5.38 15.15
CA SER A 107 -14.37 3.97 15.43
C SER A 107 -13.85 3.41 16.77
N GLY A 108 -13.24 4.23 17.63
CA GLY A 108 -12.87 3.86 19.01
C GLY A 108 -11.72 2.85 19.15
N LEU A 109 -11.31 2.18 18.07
CA LEU A 109 -10.25 1.17 18.06
C LEU A 109 -9.28 1.40 16.90
N GLY A 110 -8.15 2.03 17.21
CA GLY A 110 -6.99 2.19 16.31
C GLY A 110 -6.79 3.60 15.77
N GLY A 111 -5.51 3.95 15.55
CA GLY A 111 -5.09 5.28 15.13
C GLY A 111 -5.44 5.63 13.68
N SER A 112 -5.04 6.83 13.25
CA SER A 112 -5.35 7.40 11.92
C SER A 112 -5.03 6.48 10.75
N ARG A 113 -3.93 5.69 10.83
CA ARG A 113 -3.53 4.73 9.79
C ARG A 113 -4.54 3.60 9.61
N ARG A 114 -5.11 3.09 10.71
CA ARG A 114 -6.15 2.06 10.65
C ARG A 114 -7.43 2.60 10.03
N ALA A 115 -7.89 3.78 10.48
CA ALA A 115 -9.08 4.41 9.92
C ALA A 115 -8.94 4.66 8.40
N ALA A 116 -7.74 5.07 7.96
CA ALA A 116 -7.47 5.23 6.54
C ALA A 116 -7.39 3.89 5.79
N ALA A 117 -6.84 2.82 6.38
CA ALA A 117 -6.83 1.49 5.79
C ALA A 117 -8.26 0.93 5.60
N GLU A 118 -9.11 1.07 6.62
CA GLU A 118 -10.54 0.71 6.56
C GLU A 118 -11.26 1.51 5.45
N TYR A 119 -11.02 2.82 5.40
CA TYR A 119 -11.59 3.70 4.37
C TYR A 119 -11.27 3.24 2.94
N PHE A 120 -10.02 2.88 2.65
CA PHE A 120 -9.65 2.39 1.32
C PHE A 120 -10.20 0.98 1.06
N ALA A 121 -10.22 0.11 2.07
CA ALA A 121 -10.75 -1.24 1.93
C ALA A 121 -12.27 -1.26 1.62
N GLU A 122 -13.06 -0.38 2.26
CA GLU A 122 -14.48 -0.20 1.94
C GLU A 122 -14.73 0.24 0.49
N ARG A 123 -13.70 0.77 -0.18
CA ARG A 123 -13.75 1.26 -1.56
C ARG A 123 -13.12 0.28 -2.56
N GLY A 124 -13.01 -0.99 -2.15
CA GLY A 124 -12.57 -2.08 -3.02
C GLY A 124 -11.06 -2.33 -3.05
N CYS A 125 -10.28 -1.61 -2.25
CA CYS A 125 -8.84 -1.86 -2.14
C CYS A 125 -8.53 -3.04 -1.21
N VAL A 126 -7.34 -3.60 -1.36
CA VAL A 126 -6.69 -4.37 -0.30
C VAL A 126 -5.64 -3.47 0.32
N VAL A 127 -5.62 -3.35 1.65
CA VAL A 127 -4.62 -2.54 2.35
C VAL A 127 -3.82 -3.41 3.30
N LEU A 128 -2.50 -3.35 3.18
CA LEU A 128 -1.56 -3.98 4.10
C LEU A 128 -1.00 -2.89 5.01
N MET A 129 -1.47 -2.87 6.26
CA MET A 129 -1.05 -1.91 7.28
C MET A 129 -0.02 -2.55 8.19
N ILE A 130 1.15 -1.92 8.29
CA ILE A 130 2.20 -2.26 9.25
C ILE A 130 2.16 -1.23 10.37
N SER A 131 1.95 -1.68 11.61
CA SER A 131 1.92 -0.78 12.77
C SER A 131 3.32 -0.54 13.34
N ALA A 132 3.59 0.69 13.76
CA ALA A 132 4.77 1.00 14.58
C ALA A 132 4.61 0.48 16.01
N ASP A 133 3.38 0.52 16.54
CA ASP A 133 3.10 0.34 17.97
C ASP A 133 3.01 -1.13 18.39
N SER A 134 2.65 -2.04 17.47
CA SER A 134 2.48 -3.46 17.78
C SER A 134 3.71 -4.32 17.46
N GLY A 135 4.89 -3.71 17.37
CA GLY A 135 6.13 -4.47 17.17
C GLY A 135 6.23 -5.15 15.81
N GLY A 136 5.53 -4.63 14.79
CA GLY A 136 5.59 -5.11 13.41
C GLY A 136 4.47 -6.06 13.00
N GLU A 137 3.31 -6.05 13.63
CA GLU A 137 2.17 -6.80 13.06
C GLU A 137 1.74 -6.21 11.71
N VAL A 138 1.39 -7.10 10.79
CA VAL A 138 0.81 -6.74 9.50
C VAL A 138 -0.68 -7.06 9.52
N LEU A 139 -1.51 -6.04 9.46
CA LEU A 139 -2.95 -6.18 9.30
C LEU A 139 -3.32 -6.02 7.84
N LYS A 140 -4.04 -7.00 7.30
CA LYS A 140 -4.64 -6.95 5.97
C LYS A 140 -6.10 -6.57 6.09
N PHE A 141 -6.48 -5.51 5.39
CA PHE A 141 -7.85 -5.04 5.24
C PHE A 141 -8.34 -5.36 3.83
N GLU A 142 -9.47 -6.03 3.76
CA GLU A 142 -10.22 -6.34 2.56
C GLU A 142 -11.65 -5.78 2.75
N PRO A 143 -12.45 -5.60 1.69
CA PRO A 143 -13.83 -5.16 1.85
C PRO A 143 -14.60 -6.04 2.86
N GLY A 144 -15.02 -5.44 3.97
CA GLY A 144 -15.77 -6.12 5.03
C GLY A 144 -14.97 -7.11 5.89
N LYS A 145 -13.64 -7.17 5.78
CA LYS A 145 -12.82 -8.15 6.49
C LYS A 145 -11.45 -7.58 6.89
N MET A 146 -11.01 -7.93 8.09
CA MET A 146 -9.67 -7.63 8.59
C MET A 146 -9.02 -8.91 9.14
N SER A 147 -7.77 -9.15 8.81
CA SER A 147 -6.97 -10.28 9.33
C SER A 147 -5.54 -9.88 9.60
N CYS A 148 -4.91 -10.45 10.62
CA CYS A 148 -3.46 -10.38 10.83
C CYS A 148 -2.78 -11.46 9.97
N ILE A 149 -1.65 -11.16 9.32
CA ILE A 149 -0.98 -12.06 8.36
C ILE A 149 0.52 -12.20 8.57
#